data_AF-A0A1V5MIB1-F1
#
_entry.id   AF-A0A1V5MIB1-F1
#
_cell.length_a   1.000
_cell.length_b   1.000
_cell.length_c   1.000
_cell.angle_alpha   90.00
_cell.angle_beta   90.00
_cell.angle_gamma   90.00
#
_symmetry.space_group_name_H-M   'P 1'
#
loop_
_entity.id
_entity.type
_entity.pdbx_description
1 polymer ?
#
loop_
_entity_poly.entity_id
_entity_poly.type
_entity_poly.pdbx_seq_one_letter_code
_entity_poly.pdbx_strand_id
1 'polypeptide(L)'
;MKKKTLSVLCLVCLLFVFSCSDDETDPLPPATDSFIVAFDTMGGSFIKPQLVAKGALVTQPAAPVREGWTFAGWYRDREGTTAWVYSTDTISADTTLYAKWTGGSSSGELYVSFDTMGGSGIATQVVAAGGLVTQPFMYPDKTGYVFVGWYKETNGITAWNFASDTVSAATTIYAKWAVTPLSCRTNSGIEISKCLTTVSGHINIPNYIAGKPVVRIGKYAFEACEGLTTVSFPPIFECY
;
A
#
# COMPACT_ATOMS: atom_id res chain seq x y z
N MET A 1 2.68 -20.66 -76.94
CA MET A 1 2.63 -19.17 -76.95
C MET A 1 1.62 -18.70 -75.92
N LYS A 2 2.03 -17.80 -75.00
CA LYS A 2 1.27 -16.72 -74.30
C LYS A 2 -0.15 -17.07 -73.75
N LYS A 3 -0.50 -16.85 -72.47
CA LYS A 3 -0.17 -15.77 -71.52
C LYS A 3 -0.51 -16.19 -70.07
N LYS A 4 0.29 -15.68 -69.13
CA LYS A 4 0.07 -15.64 -67.69
C LYS A 4 -1.07 -14.68 -67.32
N THR A 5 -1.87 -14.99 -66.29
CA THR A 5 -2.24 -14.01 -65.25
C THR A 5 -2.61 -14.72 -63.93
N LEU A 6 -2.29 -14.04 -62.84
CA LEU A 6 -2.18 -14.43 -61.44
C LEU A 6 -3.32 -13.76 -60.63
N SER A 7 -3.71 -14.32 -59.47
CA SER A 7 -4.28 -13.68 -58.25
C SER A 7 -5.45 -14.53 -57.68
N VAL A 8 -5.25 -15.40 -56.67
CA VAL A 8 -5.16 -15.19 -55.20
C VAL A 8 -6.52 -15.11 -54.49
N LEU A 9 -6.60 -15.81 -53.34
CA LEU A 9 -7.44 -15.65 -52.12
C LEU A 9 -8.49 -16.77 -51.86
N CYS A 10 -8.18 -17.80 -51.04
CA CYS A 10 -8.27 -17.92 -49.55
C CYS A 10 -9.73 -18.17 -49.06
N LEU A 11 -10.14 -19.40 -48.74
CA LEU A 11 -10.00 -20.18 -47.49
C LEU A 11 -11.19 -19.99 -46.51
N VAL A 12 -12.02 -21.04 -46.43
CA VAL A 12 -12.64 -21.69 -45.24
C VAL A 12 -12.99 -20.82 -44.02
N CYS A 13 -14.26 -20.81 -43.57
CA CYS A 13 -14.71 -21.47 -42.32
C CYS A 13 -16.18 -21.15 -41.95
N LEU A 14 -16.79 -22.12 -41.27
CA LEU A 14 -18.12 -22.20 -40.66
C LEU A 14 -18.71 -20.88 -40.13
N LEU A 15 -19.99 -20.63 -40.45
CA LEU A 15 -20.87 -19.75 -39.67
C LEU A 15 -22.01 -20.58 -39.06
N PHE A 16 -21.71 -21.30 -37.98
CA PHE A 16 -22.71 -21.59 -36.95
C PHE A 16 -22.91 -20.29 -36.18
N VAL A 17 -24.03 -19.61 -36.43
CA VAL A 17 -24.53 -18.55 -35.56
C VAL A 17 -25.01 -19.22 -34.27
N PHE A 18 -24.07 -19.47 -33.36
CA PHE A 18 -24.40 -19.54 -31.94
C PHE A 18 -24.79 -18.11 -31.54
N SER A 19 -26.11 -17.89 -31.46
CA SER A 19 -26.66 -16.76 -30.71
C SER A 19 -26.11 -16.88 -29.29
N CYS A 20 -25.14 -16.02 -28.96
CA CYS A 20 -24.76 -15.74 -27.58
C CYS A 20 -26.00 -15.10 -26.96
N SER A 21 -26.76 -15.89 -26.21
CA SER A 21 -27.74 -15.31 -25.29
C SER A 21 -26.91 -14.65 -24.19
N ASP A 22 -26.65 -13.36 -24.35
CA ASP A 22 -26.16 -12.50 -23.28
C ASP A 22 -27.31 -12.32 -22.27
N ASP A 23 -27.62 -13.38 -21.52
CA ASP A 23 -28.57 -13.37 -20.41
C ASP A 23 -27.85 -13.75 -19.12
N GLU A 24 -26.95 -12.87 -18.70
CA GLU A 24 -26.40 -12.84 -17.34
C GLU A 24 -26.47 -11.38 -16.86
N THR A 25 -27.70 -10.85 -16.70
CA THR A 25 -27.91 -9.79 -15.71
C THR A 25 -28.02 -10.45 -14.33
N ASP A 26 -26.95 -11.11 -13.88
CA ASP A 26 -26.80 -11.40 -12.46
C ASP A 26 -26.37 -10.07 -11.80
N PRO A 27 -27.23 -9.40 -11.00
CA PRO A 27 -26.81 -8.20 -10.32
C PRO A 27 -25.64 -8.59 -9.42
N LEU A 28 -24.45 -8.03 -9.69
CA LEU A 28 -23.30 -8.12 -8.80
C LEU A 28 -23.80 -7.92 -7.37
N PRO A 29 -23.50 -8.84 -6.42
CA PRO A 29 -23.90 -8.67 -5.04
C PRO A 29 -23.48 -7.26 -4.59
N PRO A 30 -24.31 -6.54 -3.82
CA PRO A 30 -24.04 -5.15 -3.47
C PRO A 30 -22.63 -5.07 -2.89
N ALA A 31 -21.76 -4.29 -3.52
CA ALA A 31 -20.43 -4.04 -3.04
C ALA A 31 -20.56 -3.48 -1.62
N THR A 32 -20.33 -4.31 -0.61
CA THR A 32 -20.39 -3.89 0.78
C THR A 32 -19.24 -2.93 1.00
N ASP A 33 -19.55 -1.67 1.34
CA ASP A 33 -18.55 -0.69 1.78
C ASP A 33 -17.71 -1.32 2.90
N SER A 34 -16.42 -1.50 2.67
CA SER A 34 -15.47 -2.01 3.65
C SER A 34 -14.37 -0.99 3.88
N PHE A 35 -13.94 -0.86 5.13
CA PHE A 35 -12.92 0.08 5.56
C PHE A 35 -11.72 -0.65 6.15
N ILE A 36 -10.57 0.00 6.05
CA ILE A 36 -9.32 -0.51 6.60
C ILE A 36 -9.22 -0.12 8.07
N VAL A 37 -8.93 -1.11 8.91
CA VAL A 37 -8.57 -0.92 10.31
C VAL A 37 -7.10 -1.23 10.49
N ALA A 38 -6.31 -0.17 10.69
CA ALA A 38 -4.89 -0.24 10.96
C ALA A 38 -4.61 -0.29 12.47
N PHE A 39 -3.54 -0.96 12.84
CA PHE A 39 -3.11 -1.12 14.23
C PHE A 39 -1.72 -0.50 14.39
N ASP A 40 -1.66 0.69 14.99
CA ASP A 40 -0.41 1.31 15.41
C ASP A 40 0.01 0.72 16.76
N THR A 41 0.97 -0.19 16.72
CA THR A 41 1.43 -0.94 17.90
C THR A 41 2.30 -0.10 18.83
N MET A 42 2.61 1.16 18.49
CA MET A 42 3.38 2.09 19.31
C MET A 42 4.68 1.46 19.82
N GLY A 43 5.47 0.87 18.90
CA GLY A 43 6.71 0.15 19.21
C GLY A 43 6.54 -1.34 19.55
N GLY A 44 5.34 -1.90 19.49
CA GLY A 44 5.13 -3.35 19.60
C GLY A 44 5.27 -4.09 18.27
N SER A 45 5.24 -5.43 18.33
CA SER A 45 5.27 -6.32 17.15
C SER A 45 4.17 -5.99 16.15
N PHE A 46 4.50 -6.04 14.85
CA PHE A 46 3.57 -5.75 13.75
C PHE A 46 2.26 -6.56 13.83
N ILE A 47 1.15 -5.89 13.55
CA ILE A 47 -0.17 -6.50 13.40
C ILE A 47 -0.72 -6.15 12.02
N LYS A 48 -1.15 -7.18 11.29
CA LYS A 48 -1.73 -7.02 9.96
C LYS A 48 -3.05 -6.21 10.05
N PRO A 49 -3.24 -5.18 9.21
CA PRO A 49 -4.52 -4.47 9.11
C PRO A 49 -5.68 -5.40 8.75
N GLN A 50 -6.87 -5.02 9.16
CA GLN A 50 -8.11 -5.75 8.87
C GLN A 50 -8.97 -4.98 7.90
N LEU A 51 -9.66 -5.70 7.01
CA LEU A 51 -10.72 -5.15 6.18
C LEU A 51 -12.06 -5.47 6.84
N VAL A 52 -12.81 -4.44 7.24
CA VAL A 52 -14.03 -4.58 8.05
C VAL A 52 -15.19 -3.91 7.33
N ALA A 53 -16.32 -4.61 7.22
CA ALA A 53 -17.52 -4.04 6.60
C ALA A 53 -18.05 -2.84 7.40
N LYS A 54 -18.64 -1.87 6.71
CA LYS A 54 -19.29 -0.72 7.33
C LYS A 54 -20.34 -1.16 8.34
N GLY A 55 -20.24 -0.62 9.55
CA GLY A 55 -21.11 -0.94 10.68
C GLY A 55 -20.78 -2.26 11.39
N ALA A 56 -19.78 -3.02 10.93
CA ALA A 56 -19.36 -4.25 11.60
C ALA A 56 -18.36 -3.99 12.73
N LEU A 57 -18.23 -4.99 13.61
CA LEU A 57 -17.23 -5.01 14.68
C LEU A 57 -15.86 -5.44 14.14
N VAL A 58 -14.80 -4.91 14.75
CA VAL A 58 -13.42 -5.33 14.47
C VAL A 58 -13.12 -6.64 15.20
N THR A 59 -12.42 -7.56 14.56
CA THR A 59 -11.92 -8.77 15.25
C THR A 59 -10.72 -8.38 16.10
N GLN A 60 -10.73 -8.73 17.40
CA GLN A 60 -9.59 -8.43 18.26
C GLN A 60 -8.33 -9.17 17.76
N PRO A 61 -7.22 -8.45 17.45
CA PRO A 61 -5.98 -9.09 17.04
C PRO A 61 -5.29 -9.73 18.25
N ALA A 62 -4.32 -10.61 17.98
CA ALA A 62 -3.38 -11.03 19.01
C ALA A 62 -2.70 -9.81 19.64
N ALA A 63 -2.49 -9.84 20.95
CA ALA A 63 -1.80 -8.75 21.64
C ALA A 63 -0.39 -8.58 21.04
N PRO A 64 0.02 -7.35 20.69
CA PRO A 64 1.37 -7.13 20.24
C PRO A 64 2.36 -7.40 21.39
N VAL A 65 3.62 -7.65 21.05
CA VAL A 65 4.70 -7.86 22.02
C VAL A 65 5.64 -6.66 21.97
N ARG A 66 5.97 -6.11 23.13
CA ARG A 66 6.99 -5.06 23.32
C ARG A 66 7.80 -5.43 24.56
N GLU A 67 9.09 -5.70 24.37
CA GLU A 67 9.95 -6.24 25.43
C GLU A 67 10.02 -5.28 26.63
N GLY A 68 9.81 -5.79 27.85
CA GLY A 68 9.78 -4.99 29.07
C GLY A 68 8.50 -4.17 29.29
N TRP A 69 7.47 -4.35 28.47
CA TRP A 69 6.20 -3.63 28.55
C TRP A 69 5.00 -4.58 28.58
N THR A 70 3.92 -4.14 29.24
CA THR A 70 2.63 -4.85 29.28
C THR A 70 1.63 -4.15 28.37
N PHE A 71 1.02 -4.90 27.45
CA PHE A 71 -0.02 -4.37 26.56
C PHE A 71 -1.29 -4.06 27.37
N ALA A 72 -1.73 -2.81 27.35
CA ALA A 72 -2.86 -2.32 28.15
C ALA A 72 -4.16 -2.19 27.34
N GLY A 73 -4.10 -2.23 26.01
CA GLY A 73 -5.27 -2.18 25.14
C GLY A 73 -5.10 -1.29 23.92
N TRP A 74 -6.17 -1.24 23.12
CA TRP A 74 -6.26 -0.42 21.91
C TRP A 74 -7.11 0.82 22.18
N TYR A 75 -6.71 1.94 21.58
CA TYR A 75 -7.31 3.26 21.77
C TYR A 75 -7.58 3.93 20.43
N ARG A 76 -8.57 4.81 20.36
CA ARG A 76 -8.94 5.57 19.16
C ARG A 76 -7.98 6.73 18.88
N ASP A 77 -7.25 7.15 19.89
CA ASP A 77 -6.31 8.25 19.86
C ASP A 77 -4.93 7.81 20.36
N ARG A 78 -3.90 8.51 19.87
CA ARG A 78 -2.51 8.21 20.17
C ARG A 78 -2.17 8.48 21.64
N GLU A 79 -2.87 9.42 22.27
CA GLU A 79 -2.73 9.80 23.68
C GLU A 79 -3.26 8.71 24.63
N GLY A 80 -4.00 7.72 24.11
CA GLY A 80 -4.52 6.61 24.88
C GLY A 80 -5.60 7.04 25.87
N THR A 81 -6.44 8.01 25.47
CA THR A 81 -7.52 8.59 26.27
C THR A 81 -8.86 7.91 26.04
N THR A 82 -9.16 7.50 24.80
CA THR A 82 -10.42 6.88 24.39
C THR A 82 -10.20 5.42 24.02
N ALA A 83 -10.53 4.52 24.94
CA ALA A 83 -10.36 3.08 24.72
C ALA A 83 -11.28 2.58 23.59
N TRP A 84 -10.78 1.64 22.79
CA TRP A 84 -11.59 0.90 21.83
C TRP A 84 -12.29 -0.27 22.50
N VAL A 85 -13.60 -0.40 22.30
CA VAL A 85 -14.44 -1.43 22.90
C VAL A 85 -14.94 -2.39 21.82
N TYR A 86 -14.29 -3.54 21.68
CA TYR A 86 -14.56 -4.53 20.63
C TYR A 86 -16.00 -5.06 20.57
N SER A 87 -16.76 -4.98 21.68
CA SER A 87 -18.15 -5.45 21.73
C SER A 87 -19.18 -4.43 21.23
N THR A 88 -18.82 -3.14 21.14
CA THR A 88 -19.78 -2.06 20.84
C THR A 88 -19.31 -1.11 19.74
N ASP A 89 -18.01 -0.95 19.58
CA ASP A 89 -17.45 -0.04 18.60
C ASP A 89 -17.51 -0.62 17.19
N THR A 90 -18.05 0.17 16.27
CA THR A 90 -18.22 -0.20 14.86
C THR A 90 -17.40 0.69 13.95
N ILE A 91 -17.16 0.23 12.72
CA ILE A 91 -16.35 0.93 11.72
C ILE A 91 -17.24 1.66 10.71
N SER A 92 -17.00 2.96 10.53
CA SER A 92 -17.72 3.80 9.56
C SER A 92 -16.81 4.51 8.54
N ALA A 93 -15.50 4.41 8.72
CA ALA A 93 -14.45 4.96 7.88
C ALA A 93 -13.13 4.24 8.20
N ASP A 94 -12.11 4.43 7.36
CA ASP A 94 -10.75 3.95 7.67
C ASP A 94 -10.32 4.45 9.06
N THR A 95 -9.84 3.55 9.90
CA THR A 95 -9.59 3.80 11.32
C THR A 95 -8.21 3.28 11.70
N THR A 96 -7.46 4.05 12.50
CA THR A 96 -6.22 3.59 13.14
C THR A 96 -6.45 3.43 14.63
N LEU A 97 -6.14 2.26 15.18
CA LEU A 97 -6.15 2.00 16.62
C LEU A 97 -4.72 2.03 17.16
N TYR A 98 -4.52 2.68 18.29
CA TYR A 98 -3.23 2.90 18.92
C TYR A 98 -3.06 2.02 20.16
N ALA A 99 -1.96 1.28 20.24
CA ALA A 99 -1.65 0.44 21.39
C ALA A 99 -1.20 1.31 22.57
N LYS A 100 -1.73 1.00 23.76
CA LYS A 100 -1.25 1.54 25.03
C LYS A 100 -0.45 0.47 25.76
N TRP A 101 0.58 0.93 26.48
CA TRP A 101 1.51 0.08 27.19
C TRP A 101 1.72 0.57 28.63
N THR A 102 1.96 -0.34 29.56
CA THR A 102 2.28 -0.05 30.97
C THR A 102 3.51 -0.83 31.44
N GLY A 103 4.15 -0.37 32.53
CA GLY A 103 5.14 -1.14 33.28
C GLY A 103 6.58 -1.15 32.74
N GLY A 104 6.88 -0.47 31.64
CA GLY A 104 8.26 -0.32 31.15
C GLY A 104 8.91 1.03 31.48
N SER A 105 10.20 1.15 31.18
CA SER A 105 10.99 2.36 31.39
C SER A 105 11.04 3.18 30.10
N SER A 106 10.35 4.32 30.07
CA SER A 106 10.34 5.25 28.93
C SER A 106 11.53 6.22 28.92
N SER A 107 12.49 6.06 29.85
CA SER A 107 13.68 6.92 29.90
C SER A 107 14.59 6.64 28.70
N GLY A 108 14.62 7.59 27.75
CA GLY A 108 15.46 7.51 26.55
C GLY A 108 14.80 6.91 25.32
N GLU A 109 13.52 6.51 25.40
CA GLU A 109 12.72 6.10 24.24
C GLU A 109 12.28 7.32 23.43
N LEU A 110 12.54 7.27 22.13
CA LEU A 110 12.13 8.27 21.15
C LEU A 110 11.13 7.66 20.18
N TYR A 111 9.99 8.33 20.08
CA TYR A 111 8.94 7.94 19.15
C TYR A 111 9.25 8.45 17.75
N VAL A 112 9.14 7.55 16.78
CA VAL A 112 9.30 7.83 15.36
C VAL A 112 7.96 7.59 14.69
N SER A 113 7.33 8.68 14.27
CA SER A 113 6.04 8.66 13.61
C SER A 113 6.24 8.70 12.10
N PHE A 114 5.37 8.00 11.37
CA PHE A 114 5.38 7.98 9.91
C PHE A 114 4.17 8.76 9.41
N ASP A 115 4.38 9.98 8.93
CA ASP A 115 3.33 10.75 8.27
C ASP A 115 3.19 10.26 6.84
N THR A 116 2.12 9.51 6.58
CA THR A 116 1.88 8.88 5.28
C THR A 116 1.36 9.87 4.25
N MET A 117 1.18 11.16 4.58
CA MET A 117 0.73 12.22 3.68
C MET A 117 -0.54 11.82 2.91
N GLY A 118 -1.49 11.22 3.64
CA GLY A 118 -2.77 10.75 3.11
C GLY A 118 -2.77 9.35 2.49
N GLY A 119 -1.75 8.53 2.74
CA GLY A 119 -1.78 7.09 2.50
C GLY A 119 -2.19 6.28 3.73
N SER A 120 -2.30 4.96 3.59
CA SER A 120 -2.63 4.05 4.70
C SER A 120 -1.63 4.16 5.84
N GLY A 121 -2.11 4.10 7.08
CA GLY A 121 -1.29 4.26 8.29
C GLY A 121 -0.13 3.27 8.40
N ILE A 122 0.98 3.74 8.97
CA ILE A 122 2.17 2.94 9.29
C ILE A 122 2.41 3.03 10.79
N ALA A 123 2.66 1.88 11.41
CA ALA A 123 2.87 1.81 12.86
C ALA A 123 4.07 2.65 13.30
N THR A 124 3.88 3.38 14.40
CA THR A 124 4.91 4.15 15.08
C THR A 124 6.01 3.20 15.59
N GLN A 125 7.26 3.62 15.43
CA GLN A 125 8.41 2.92 15.98
C GLN A 125 8.94 3.62 17.22
N VAL A 126 9.61 2.86 18.06
CA VAL A 126 10.27 3.36 19.26
C VAL A 126 11.73 2.93 19.20
N VAL A 127 12.64 3.89 19.35
CA VAL A 127 14.09 3.68 19.29
C VAL A 127 14.75 4.41 20.45
N ALA A 128 15.95 3.97 20.85
CA ALA A 128 16.74 4.73 21.81
C ALA A 128 17.32 6.01 21.16
N ALA A 129 17.70 7.00 21.97
CA ALA A 129 18.45 8.17 21.48
C ALA A 129 19.75 7.75 20.75
N GLY A 130 19.92 8.25 19.53
CA GLY A 130 20.99 7.85 18.61
C GLY A 130 20.72 6.55 17.84
N GLY A 131 19.59 5.89 18.06
CA GLY A 131 19.21 4.65 17.40
C GLY A 131 18.78 4.83 15.93
N LEU A 132 18.88 3.75 15.17
CA LEU A 132 18.37 3.65 13.80
C LEU A 132 16.89 3.26 13.78
N VAL A 133 16.16 3.79 12.81
CA VAL A 133 14.77 3.38 12.52
C VAL A 133 14.79 2.16 11.63
N THR A 134 13.95 1.17 11.90
CA THR A 134 13.82 0.00 11.01
C THR A 134 12.91 0.38 9.84
N GLN A 135 13.25 -0.02 8.62
CA GLN A 135 12.35 0.23 7.49
C GLN A 135 11.02 -0.51 7.70
N PRO A 136 9.85 0.15 7.54
CA PRO A 136 8.56 -0.52 7.64
C PRO A 136 8.44 -1.69 6.67
N PHE A 137 7.97 -2.85 7.15
CA PHE A 137 7.79 -4.04 6.32
C PHE A 137 6.70 -3.87 5.26
N MET A 138 5.61 -3.18 5.61
CA MET A 138 4.58 -2.77 4.67
C MET A 138 4.77 -1.29 4.33
N TYR A 139 4.57 -0.95 3.06
CA TYR A 139 4.59 0.42 2.59
C TYR A 139 3.17 0.99 2.63
N PRO A 140 3.01 2.31 2.82
CA PRO A 140 1.69 2.90 2.80
C PRO A 140 1.11 2.80 1.39
N ASP A 141 -0.20 2.65 1.29
CA ASP A 141 -0.96 2.66 0.04
C ASP A 141 -1.76 3.96 -0.07
N LYS A 142 -1.72 4.61 -1.23
CA LYS A 142 -2.52 5.81 -1.52
C LYS A 142 -3.12 5.72 -2.91
N THR A 143 -4.45 5.71 -2.98
CA THR A 143 -5.20 5.56 -4.23
C THR A 143 -4.78 6.56 -5.30
N GLY A 144 -4.27 6.06 -6.43
CA GLY A 144 -3.83 6.89 -7.57
C GLY A 144 -2.40 7.43 -7.46
N TYR A 145 -1.63 6.95 -6.49
CA TYR A 145 -0.25 7.36 -6.26
C TYR A 145 0.66 6.13 -6.09
N VAL A 146 1.94 6.32 -6.38
CA VAL A 146 3.00 5.36 -6.08
C VAL A 146 3.84 5.90 -4.93
N PHE A 147 4.12 5.04 -3.95
CA PHE A 147 5.01 5.38 -2.84
C PHE A 147 6.45 5.46 -3.34
N VAL A 148 7.07 6.64 -3.19
CA VAL A 148 8.45 6.91 -3.63
C VAL A 148 9.44 6.70 -2.49
N GLY A 149 9.04 6.98 -1.25
CA GLY A 149 9.95 6.82 -0.13
C GLY A 149 9.61 7.70 1.05
N TRP A 150 10.50 7.61 2.03
CA TRP A 150 10.44 8.33 3.28
C TRP A 150 11.43 9.49 3.28
N TYR A 151 11.02 10.64 3.78
CA TYR A 151 11.77 11.91 3.72
C TYR A 151 11.78 12.60 5.08
N LYS A 152 12.81 13.41 5.32
CA LYS A 152 12.99 14.13 6.59
C LYS A 152 12.02 15.31 6.73
N GLU A 153 11.52 15.82 5.61
CA GLU A 153 10.65 16.99 5.56
C GLU A 153 9.46 16.78 4.62
N THR A 154 8.39 17.56 4.83
CA THR A 154 7.15 17.51 4.04
C THR A 154 7.35 17.89 2.57
N ASN A 155 8.38 18.67 2.23
CA ASN A 155 8.70 19.03 0.85
C ASN A 155 9.37 17.88 0.06
N GLY A 156 9.73 16.78 0.72
CA GLY A 156 10.27 15.58 0.07
C GLY A 156 11.59 15.81 -0.66
N ILE A 157 12.46 16.69 -0.15
CA ILE A 157 13.79 16.94 -0.71
C ILE A 157 14.82 15.96 -0.14
N THR A 158 14.93 15.85 1.19
CA THR A 158 15.95 15.01 1.82
C THR A 158 15.38 13.63 2.14
N ALA A 159 15.84 12.59 1.45
CA ALA A 159 15.42 11.22 1.75
C ALA A 159 15.90 10.80 3.16
N TRP A 160 15.06 10.05 3.87
CA TRP A 160 15.46 9.35 5.08
C TRP A 160 16.23 8.08 4.72
N ASN A 161 17.41 7.91 5.28
CA ASN A 161 18.25 6.73 5.10
C ASN A 161 18.18 5.83 6.34
N PHE A 162 17.42 4.74 6.26
CA PHE A 162 17.26 3.77 7.35
C PHE A 162 18.57 3.07 7.78
N ALA A 163 19.61 3.11 6.95
CA ALA A 163 20.90 2.49 7.28
C ALA A 163 21.86 3.43 8.04
N SER A 164 21.63 4.75 8.02
CA SER A 164 22.59 5.72 8.57
C SER A 164 21.98 6.86 9.39
N ASP A 165 20.72 7.22 9.13
CA ASP A 165 20.08 8.30 9.87
C ASP A 165 19.64 7.83 11.25
N THR A 166 20.02 8.61 12.26
CA THR A 166 19.73 8.33 13.67
C THR A 166 18.72 9.31 14.25
N VAL A 167 18.08 8.91 15.34
CA VAL A 167 17.01 9.67 15.99
C VAL A 167 17.50 10.20 17.34
N SER A 168 17.56 11.52 17.51
CA SER A 168 18.01 12.17 18.77
C SER A 168 16.89 12.86 19.56
N ALA A 169 15.74 13.07 18.93
CA ALA A 169 14.50 13.52 19.55
C ALA A 169 13.29 12.83 18.88
N ALA A 170 12.09 13.01 19.43
CA ALA A 170 10.86 12.54 18.78
C ALA A 170 10.82 13.05 17.33
N THR A 171 10.68 12.15 16.37
CA THR A 171 10.89 12.43 14.94
C THR A 171 9.68 12.00 14.13
N THR A 172 9.33 12.80 13.13
CA THR A 172 8.34 12.44 12.11
C THR A 172 9.03 12.28 10.77
N ILE A 173 8.78 11.17 10.09
CA ILE A 173 9.30 10.87 8.76
C ILE A 173 8.12 10.90 7.78
N TYR A 174 8.27 11.59 6.65
CA TYR A 174 7.19 11.92 5.74
C TYR A 174 7.22 11.07 4.48
N ALA A 175 6.08 10.52 4.09
CA ALA A 175 5.92 9.80 2.84
C ALA A 175 5.92 10.78 1.66
N LYS A 176 6.66 10.44 0.61
CA LYS A 176 6.56 11.10 -0.69
C LYS A 176 5.83 10.20 -1.67
N TRP A 177 4.96 10.84 -2.42
CA TRP A 177 4.12 10.20 -3.42
C TRP A 177 4.45 10.76 -4.79
N ALA A 178 4.55 9.88 -5.77
CA ALA A 178 4.42 10.24 -7.16
C ALA A 178 2.97 10.04 -7.55
N VAL A 179 2.32 11.05 -8.15
CA VAL A 179 1.09 10.81 -8.91
C VAL A 179 1.43 9.73 -9.90
N THR A 180 0.67 8.62 -9.98
CA THR A 180 0.87 7.65 -11.06
C THR A 180 0.66 8.40 -12.37
N PRO A 181 1.68 8.65 -13.19
CA PRO A 181 1.37 8.86 -14.58
C PRO A 181 1.37 7.42 -15.17
N LEU A 182 0.66 7.17 -16.27
CA LEU A 182 1.04 6.07 -17.17
C LEU A 182 0.59 4.65 -16.78
N SER A 183 -0.58 4.52 -16.14
CA SER A 183 -1.35 3.28 -16.24
C SER A 183 -2.21 3.28 -17.51
N CYS A 184 -2.06 2.26 -18.35
CA CYS A 184 -3.08 1.93 -19.34
C CYS A 184 -4.07 0.96 -18.69
N ARG A 185 -5.36 1.29 -18.72
CA ARG A 185 -6.41 0.35 -18.31
C ARG A 185 -6.55 -0.70 -19.41
N THR A 186 -6.40 -1.96 -19.04
CA THR A 186 -6.76 -3.11 -19.89
C THR A 186 -8.05 -3.74 -19.35
N ASN A 187 -8.69 -4.62 -20.12
CA ASN A 187 -9.87 -5.37 -19.66
C ASN A 187 -9.54 -6.28 -18.45
N SER A 188 -8.27 -6.60 -18.23
CA SER A 188 -7.80 -7.50 -17.17
C SER A 188 -7.13 -6.81 -15.96
N GLY A 189 -6.91 -5.49 -15.99
CA GLY A 189 -6.26 -4.77 -14.88
C GLY A 189 -5.44 -3.54 -15.31
N ILE A 190 -4.48 -3.15 -14.47
CA ILE A 190 -3.57 -2.03 -14.69
C ILE A 190 -2.23 -2.52 -15.25
N GLU A 191 -1.78 -1.93 -16.35
CA GLU A 191 -0.42 -2.06 -16.86
C GLU A 191 0.40 -0.79 -16.57
N ILE A 192 1.57 -0.94 -15.94
CA ILE A 192 2.52 0.17 -15.75
C ILE A 192 3.29 0.34 -17.06
N SER A 193 3.02 1.40 -17.81
CA SER A 193 3.52 1.52 -19.19
C SER A 193 4.69 2.49 -19.35
N LYS A 194 4.83 3.47 -18.44
CA LYS A 194 5.92 4.44 -18.41
C LYS A 194 6.11 4.94 -16.96
N CYS A 195 7.19 5.70 -16.73
CA CYS A 195 7.55 6.27 -15.44
C CYS A 195 7.75 7.79 -15.58
N LEU A 196 7.50 8.54 -14.50
CA LEU A 196 7.70 9.99 -14.48
C LEU A 196 9.19 10.28 -14.27
N THR A 197 9.83 10.97 -15.20
CA THR A 197 11.27 11.26 -15.17
C THR A 197 11.72 12.10 -13.96
N THR A 198 10.77 12.67 -13.22
CA THR A 198 11.01 13.40 -11.97
C THR A 198 11.10 12.50 -10.73
N VAL A 199 10.81 11.20 -10.87
CA VAL A 199 10.96 10.22 -9.78
C VAL A 199 12.41 9.75 -9.73
N SER A 200 12.97 9.71 -8.52
CA SER A 200 14.31 9.22 -8.24
C SER A 200 14.33 8.34 -6.99
N GLY A 201 15.30 7.43 -6.91
CA GLY A 201 15.49 6.50 -5.79
C GLY A 201 14.77 5.17 -5.96
N HIS A 202 14.19 4.67 -4.86
CA HIS A 202 13.43 3.43 -4.83
C HIS A 202 11.96 3.68 -5.19
N ILE A 203 11.31 2.76 -5.89
CA ILE A 203 9.87 2.82 -6.13
C ILE A 203 9.24 1.47 -5.80
N ASN A 204 8.12 1.48 -5.09
CA ASN A 204 7.36 0.27 -4.81
C ASN A 204 6.03 0.25 -5.59
N ILE A 205 5.88 -0.73 -6.47
CA ILE A 205 4.65 -0.92 -7.24
C ILE A 205 3.64 -1.67 -6.34
N PRO A 206 2.44 -1.12 -6.07
CA PRO A 206 1.45 -1.77 -5.22
C PRO A 206 0.72 -2.89 -5.95
N ASN A 207 0.06 -3.79 -5.20
CA ASN A 207 -0.81 -4.82 -5.78
C ASN A 207 -2.00 -4.22 -6.55
N TYR A 208 -2.49 -3.05 -6.12
CA TYR A 208 -3.67 -2.39 -6.67
C TYR A 208 -3.41 -0.90 -6.93
N ILE A 209 -3.91 -0.39 -8.06
CA ILE A 209 -3.94 1.04 -8.38
C ILE A 209 -5.38 1.42 -8.71
N ALA A 210 -5.93 2.40 -7.99
CA ALA A 210 -7.31 2.85 -8.15
C ALA A 210 -8.35 1.72 -8.08
N GLY A 211 -8.16 0.81 -7.11
CA GLY A 211 -9.04 -0.35 -6.89
C GLY A 211 -8.92 -1.46 -7.92
N LYS A 212 -7.98 -1.37 -8.86
CA LYS A 212 -7.74 -2.40 -9.89
C LYS A 212 -6.40 -3.09 -9.68
N PRO A 213 -6.29 -4.41 -9.89
CA PRO A 213 -5.03 -5.12 -9.73
C PRO A 213 -4.02 -4.63 -10.77
N VAL A 214 -2.77 -4.45 -10.35
CA VAL A 214 -1.65 -4.29 -11.28
C VAL A 214 -1.33 -5.67 -11.83
N VAL A 215 -1.43 -5.84 -13.15
CA VAL A 215 -1.32 -7.16 -13.81
C VAL A 215 -0.14 -7.26 -14.77
N ARG A 216 0.43 -6.13 -15.22
CA ARG A 216 1.57 -6.11 -16.13
C ARG A 216 2.48 -4.91 -15.88
N ILE A 217 3.76 -5.13 -16.16
CA ILE A 217 4.78 -4.07 -16.28
C ILE A 217 5.22 -4.04 -17.74
N GLY A 218 5.04 -2.89 -18.39
CA GLY A 218 5.44 -2.69 -19.77
C GLY A 218 6.96 -2.77 -19.93
N LYS A 219 7.41 -3.29 -21.08
CA LYS A 219 8.83 -3.52 -21.38
C LYS A 219 9.73 -2.28 -21.19
N TYR A 220 9.18 -1.09 -21.42
CA TYR A 220 9.88 0.20 -21.32
C TYR A 220 9.33 1.08 -20.20
N ALA A 221 8.65 0.47 -19.22
CA ALA A 221 7.96 1.19 -18.15
C ALA A 221 8.87 2.13 -17.38
N PHE A 222 10.16 1.81 -17.25
CA PHE A 222 11.12 2.59 -16.47
C PHE A 222 12.27 3.17 -17.28
N GLU A 223 12.23 3.07 -18.62
CA GLU A 223 13.35 3.45 -19.51
C GLU A 223 13.72 4.94 -19.39
N ALA A 224 12.75 5.81 -19.18
CA ALA A 224 12.97 7.26 -19.08
C ALA A 224 13.33 7.74 -17.66
N CYS A 225 13.37 6.85 -16.66
CA CYS A 225 13.57 7.21 -15.26
C CYS A 225 15.03 7.02 -14.82
N GLU A 226 15.89 7.94 -15.28
CA GLU A 226 17.33 7.93 -14.98
C GLU A 226 17.66 8.10 -13.49
N GLY A 227 16.74 8.68 -12.71
CA GLY A 227 16.91 8.86 -11.28
C GLY A 227 16.58 7.63 -10.44
N LEU A 228 15.95 6.59 -11.01
CA LEU A 228 15.57 5.39 -10.26
C LEU A 228 16.79 4.50 -10.01
N THR A 229 16.96 4.08 -8.76
CA THR A 229 18.00 3.13 -8.36
C THR A 229 17.45 1.71 -8.22
N THR A 230 16.19 1.57 -7.81
CA THR A 230 15.57 0.28 -7.49
C THR A 230 14.05 0.31 -7.69
N VAL A 231 13.48 -0.82 -8.11
CA VAL A 231 12.03 -1.02 -8.27
C VAL A 231 11.65 -2.29 -7.51
N SER A 232 10.69 -2.20 -6.60
CA SER A 232 10.08 -3.35 -5.94
C SER A 232 8.73 -3.66 -6.56
N PHE A 233 8.47 -4.95 -6.73
CA PHE A 233 7.21 -5.47 -7.27
C PHE A 233 6.41 -6.17 -6.18
N PRO A 234 5.08 -6.24 -6.32
CA PRO A 234 4.27 -7.02 -5.41
C PRO A 234 4.57 -8.52 -5.55
N PRO A 235 4.43 -9.31 -4.47
CA PRO A 235 4.78 -10.73 -4.42
C PRO A 235 3.99 -11.64 -5.38
N ILE A 236 2.90 -11.14 -5.99
CA ILE A 236 2.07 -11.88 -6.96
C ILE A 236 2.57 -11.80 -8.42
N PHE A 237 3.63 -11.03 -8.69
CA PHE A 237 4.23 -10.99 -10.03
C PHE A 237 5.20 -12.16 -10.19
N GLU A 238 4.71 -13.28 -10.73
CA GLU A 238 5.59 -14.27 -11.35
C GLU A 238 6.15 -13.65 -12.65
N CYS A 239 7.47 -13.47 -12.70
CA CYS A 239 8.15 -13.08 -13.94
C CYS A 239 7.97 -14.21 -14.97
N TYR A 240 7.19 -13.95 -16.03
CA TYR A 240 7.18 -14.76 -17.25
C TYR A 240 8.11 -14.17 -18.30
#